data_AF-A0A1F5EAF1-F1
#
_entry.id   AF-A0A1F5EAF1-F1
#
_cell.length_a   1.000
_cell.length_b   1.000
_cell.length_c   1.000
_cell.angle_alpha   90.00
_cell.angle_beta   90.00
_cell.angle_gamma   90.00
#
_symmetry.space_group_name_H-M   'P 1'
#
loop_
_entity.id
_entity.type
_entity.pdbx_description
1 polymer ?
#
loop_
_entity_poly.entity_id
_entity_poly.type
_entity_poly.pdbx_seq_one_letter_code
_entity_poly.pdbx_strand_id
1 'polypeptide(L)'
;MDLKISKPSDGKAQMYQSQLWAYQYALENPDEGDPLKISKLALLIFYPESVLFENGQANLTFPPQWLEVEYNHDGFMNFMKEVNTLLVGPLPDEGETCKWCAYRHKGEEIAHHLQSLPTGDEPPF
;
A
#
# COMPACT_ATOMS: atom_id res chain seq x y z
N MET A 1 -6.90 13.48 0.79
CA MET A 1 -5.43 13.65 0.78
C MET A 1 -4.83 12.51 1.59
N ASP A 2 -3.67 11.99 1.19
CA ASP A 2 -2.93 10.97 1.94
C ASP A 2 -1.47 11.41 2.16
N LEU A 3 -0.96 11.25 3.38
CA LEU A 3 0.38 11.69 3.77
C LEU A 3 1.39 10.56 3.55
N LYS A 4 2.48 10.84 2.82
CA LYS A 4 3.58 9.89 2.60
C LYS A 4 4.92 10.45 3.07
N ILE A 5 5.70 9.61 3.74
CA ILE A 5 7.13 9.89 4.02
C ILE A 5 7.96 9.11 3.01
N SER A 6 8.33 9.75 1.91
CA SER A 6 9.08 9.07 0.84
C SER A 6 9.73 10.09 -0.09
N LYS A 7 10.78 9.67 -0.82
CA LYS A 7 11.38 10.55 -1.83
C LYS A 7 10.35 10.85 -2.92
N PRO A 8 10.10 12.13 -3.24
CA PRO A 8 9.26 12.48 -4.38
C PRO A 8 9.96 12.02 -5.66
N SER A 9 9.20 11.42 -6.58
CA SER A 9 9.68 11.08 -7.91
C SER A 9 8.52 11.09 -8.90
N ASP A 10 8.85 11.36 -10.15
CA ASP A 10 7.93 11.21 -11.28
C ASP A 10 7.46 9.74 -11.29
N GLY A 11 6.16 9.53 -11.10
CA GLY A 11 5.55 8.19 -10.96
C GLY A 11 5.02 7.83 -9.57
N LYS A 12 5.32 8.60 -8.50
CA LYS A 12 4.68 8.37 -7.18
C LYS A 12 3.18 8.58 -7.22
N ALA A 13 2.71 9.58 -7.97
CA ALA A 13 1.29 9.82 -8.18
C ALA A 13 0.59 8.58 -8.78
N GLN A 14 1.19 7.97 -9.81
CA GLN A 14 0.66 6.76 -10.45
C GLN A 14 0.71 5.55 -9.51
N MET A 15 1.79 5.37 -8.75
CA MET A 15 1.93 4.26 -7.80
C MET A 15 0.82 4.25 -6.73
N TYR A 16 0.36 5.42 -6.29
CA TYR A 16 -0.68 5.54 -5.26
C TYR A 16 -2.05 5.90 -5.84
N GLN A 17 -2.22 5.94 -7.16
CA GLN A 17 -3.49 6.34 -7.78
C GLN A 17 -4.64 5.42 -7.37
N SER A 18 -4.40 4.10 -7.37
CA SER A 18 -5.41 3.10 -7.00
C SER A 18 -5.90 3.27 -5.56
N GLN A 19 -5.00 3.63 -4.64
CA GLN A 19 -5.34 3.93 -3.26
C GLN A 19 -6.25 5.16 -3.16
N LEU A 20 -5.90 6.26 -3.82
CA LEU A 20 -6.69 7.49 -3.75
C LEU A 20 -8.04 7.35 -4.48
N TRP A 21 -8.08 6.63 -5.60
CA TRP A 21 -9.31 6.32 -6.31
C TRP A 21 -10.26 5.47 -5.46
N ALA A 22 -9.73 4.49 -4.71
CA ALA A 22 -10.53 3.69 -3.80
C ALA A 22 -11.15 4.54 -2.68
N TYR A 23 -10.38 5.48 -2.09
CA TYR A 23 -10.91 6.40 -1.09
C TYR A 23 -12.00 7.30 -1.64
N GLN A 24 -11.80 7.87 -2.83
CA GLN A 24 -12.83 8.67 -3.48
C GLN A 24 -14.10 7.86 -3.69
N TYR A 25 -13.97 6.68 -4.30
CA TYR A 25 -15.11 5.84 -4.61
C TYR A 25 -15.91 5.48 -3.34
N ALA A 26 -15.22 5.09 -2.26
CA ALA A 26 -15.86 4.75 -1.00
C ALA A 26 -16.60 5.94 -0.35
N LEU A 27 -16.02 7.14 -0.42
CA LEU A 27 -16.62 8.36 0.14
C LEU A 27 -17.82 8.85 -0.69
N GLU A 28 -17.79 8.65 -2.01
CA GLU A 28 -18.89 9.02 -2.92
C GLU A 28 -19.97 7.93 -3.04
N ASN A 29 -19.68 6.70 -2.60
CA ASN A 29 -20.61 5.56 -2.62
C ASN A 29 -20.59 4.82 -1.27
N PRO A 30 -20.96 5.47 -0.16
CA PRO A 30 -20.94 4.83 1.15
C PRO A 30 -22.05 3.77 1.26
N ASP A 31 -21.79 2.72 2.03
CA ASP A 31 -22.80 1.71 2.39
C ASP A 31 -23.84 2.29 3.37
N GLU A 32 -23.38 3.14 4.29
CA GLU A 32 -24.21 3.87 5.24
C GLU A 32 -23.84 5.36 5.27
N GLY A 33 -24.86 6.23 5.36
CA GLY A 33 -24.69 7.68 5.41
C GLY A 33 -24.77 8.37 4.05
N ASP A 34 -24.55 9.69 4.06
CA ASP A 34 -24.67 10.51 2.87
C ASP A 34 -23.38 10.51 2.04
N PRO A 35 -23.45 10.42 0.69
CA PRO A 35 -22.32 10.58 -0.19
C PRO A 35 -21.58 11.91 -0.01
N LEU A 36 -20.25 11.86 0.02
CA LEU A 36 -19.38 13.03 0.10
C LEU A 36 -18.70 13.29 -1.23
N LYS A 37 -19.10 14.36 -1.92
CA LYS A 37 -18.48 14.77 -3.19
C LYS A 37 -17.03 15.19 -2.97
N ILE A 38 -16.10 14.50 -3.64
CA ILE A 38 -14.67 14.78 -3.56
C ILE A 38 -14.26 15.69 -4.71
N SER A 39 -13.63 16.82 -4.38
CA SER A 39 -13.18 17.80 -5.38
C SER A 39 -11.76 17.56 -5.88
N LYS A 40 -10.89 17.01 -5.02
CA LYS A 40 -9.47 16.82 -5.30
C LYS A 40 -8.91 15.60 -4.58
N LEU A 41 -8.00 14.90 -5.26
CA LEU A 41 -7.15 13.86 -4.70
C LEU A 41 -5.70 14.31 -4.76
N ALA A 42 -4.96 14.07 -3.69
CA ALA A 42 -3.56 14.43 -3.63
C ALA A 42 -2.79 13.63 -2.58
N LEU A 43 -1.50 13.49 -2.84
CA LEU A 43 -0.50 13.07 -1.87
C LEU A 43 0.14 14.32 -1.27
N LEU A 44 0.36 14.28 0.05
CA LEU A 44 1.22 15.22 0.74
C LEU A 44 2.51 14.49 1.13
N ILE A 45 3.58 14.76 0.39
CA ILE A 45 4.86 14.06 0.56
C ILE A 45 5.78 14.87 1.45
N PHE A 46 6.31 14.23 2.48
CA PHE A 46 7.40 14.74 3.30
C PHE A 46 8.66 13.93 3.01
N TYR A 47 9.72 14.63 2.64
CA TYR A 47 11.04 14.03 2.47
C TYR A 47 12.08 14.97 3.05
N PRO A 48 13.06 14.48 3.83
CA PRO A 48 14.09 15.33 4.37
C PRO A 48 14.93 15.89 3.23
N GLU A 49 14.95 17.21 3.10
CA GLU A 49 15.75 17.89 2.09
C GLU A 49 17.13 18.24 2.64
N SER A 50 17.18 18.70 3.89
CA SER A 50 18.43 19.13 4.53
C SER A 50 18.45 18.77 6.01
N VAL A 51 19.67 18.60 6.51
CA VAL A 51 19.98 18.43 7.93
C VAL A 51 21.03 19.45 8.31
N LEU A 52 20.76 20.23 9.35
CA LEU A 52 21.68 21.19 9.94
C LEU A 52 22.05 20.72 11.34
N PHE A 53 23.34 20.70 11.66
CA PHE A 53 23.83 20.32 12.98
C PHE A 53 24.33 21.57 13.71
N GLU A 54 23.66 21.97 14.78
CA GLU A 54 23.98 23.17 15.55
C GLU A 54 23.85 22.87 17.05
N ASN A 55 24.85 23.27 17.85
CA ASN A 55 24.86 23.11 19.31
C ASN A 55 24.56 21.68 19.81
N GLY A 56 25.01 20.66 19.07
CA GLY A 56 24.75 19.25 19.38
C GLY A 56 23.34 18.76 19.04
N GLN A 57 22.54 19.55 18.32
CA GLN A 57 21.21 19.20 17.85
C GLN A 57 21.17 19.07 16.33
N ALA A 58 20.35 18.16 15.82
CA ALA A 58 20.08 18.01 14.40
C ALA A 58 18.72 18.63 14.05
N ASN A 59 18.72 19.66 13.22
CA ASN A 59 17.54 20.29 12.65
C ASN A 59 17.28 19.70 11.26
N LEU A 60 16.12 19.08 11.07
CA LEU A 60 15.72 18.47 9.81
C LEU A 60 14.67 19.33 9.10
N THR A 61 14.88 19.62 7.82
CA THR A 61 13.90 20.33 6.99
C THR A 61 13.11 19.33 6.15
N PHE A 62 11.79 19.32 6.32
CA PHE A 62 10.85 18.49 5.56
C PHE A 62 9.84 19.38 4.83
N PRO A 63 10.22 20.00 3.69
CA PRO A 63 9.26 20.78 2.93
C PRO A 63 8.14 19.86 2.40
N PRO A 64 6.87 20.18 2.68
CA PRO A 64 5.77 19.39 2.14
C PRO A 64 5.64 19.61 0.63
N GLN A 65 5.46 18.52 -0.12
CA GLN A 65 5.17 18.57 -1.54
C GLN A 65 3.76 18.06 -1.82
N TRP A 66 2.98 18.86 -2.56
CA TRP A 66 1.64 18.50 -3.02
C TRP A 66 1.72 17.86 -4.39
N LEU A 67 1.31 16.60 -4.50
CA LEU A 67 1.16 15.90 -5.77
C LEU A 67 -0.31 15.61 -6.01
N GLU A 68 -0.93 16.37 -6.90
CA GLU A 68 -2.32 16.17 -7.30
C GLU A 68 -2.43 14.89 -8.15
N VAL A 69 -3.52 14.14 -7.95
CA VAL A 69 -3.83 12.92 -8.68
C VAL A 69 -5.19 13.09 -9.33
N GLU A 70 -5.25 12.88 -10.63
CA GLU A 70 -6.52 12.93 -11.37
C GLU A 70 -7.36 11.69 -11.06
N TYR A 71 -8.65 11.88 -10.90
CA TYR A 71 -9.60 10.77 -10.78
C TYR A 71 -10.05 10.30 -12.15
N ASN A 72 -9.85 9.02 -12.44
CA ASN A 72 -10.37 8.35 -13.63
C ASN A 72 -11.28 7.20 -13.20
N HIS A 73 -12.60 7.45 -13.25
CA HIS A 73 -13.61 6.47 -12.84
C HIS A 73 -13.51 5.15 -13.63
N ASP A 74 -13.47 5.23 -14.96
CA ASP A 74 -13.42 4.05 -15.82
C ASP A 74 -12.13 3.26 -15.62
N GLY A 75 -11.01 3.97 -15.46
CA GLY A 75 -9.72 3.38 -15.13
C GLY A 75 -9.75 2.65 -13.78
N PHE A 76 -10.37 3.25 -12.76
CA PHE A 76 -10.53 2.62 -11.45
C PHE A 76 -11.43 1.38 -11.53
N MET A 77 -12.59 1.47 -12.19
CA MET A 77 -13.50 0.34 -12.30
C MET A 77 -12.90 -0.83 -13.10
N ASN A 78 -12.11 -0.54 -14.13
CA ASN A 78 -11.39 -1.59 -14.86
C ASN A 78 -10.31 -2.24 -14.00
N PHE A 79 -9.52 -1.45 -13.26
CA PHE A 79 -8.55 -1.98 -12.32
C PHE A 79 -9.20 -2.88 -11.25
N MET A 80 -10.34 -2.48 -10.67
CA MET A 80 -11.06 -3.30 -9.70
C MET A 80 -11.56 -4.63 -10.30
N LYS A 81 -11.99 -4.64 -11.57
CA LYS A 81 -12.34 -5.88 -12.27
C LYS A 81 -11.13 -6.79 -12.47
N GLU A 82 -9.98 -6.24 -12.83
CA GLU A 82 -8.73 -7.01 -12.98
C GLU A 82 -8.31 -7.64 -11.65
N VAL A 83 -8.33 -6.86 -10.56
CA VAL A 83 -8.02 -7.35 -9.21
C VAL A 83 -8.99 -8.46 -8.81
N ASN A 84 -10.30 -8.25 -8.97
CA ASN A 84 -11.29 -9.27 -8.64
C ASN A 84 -11.08 -10.55 -9.46
N THR A 85 -10.84 -10.41 -10.77
CA THR A 85 -10.57 -11.55 -11.67
C THR A 85 -9.33 -12.34 -11.23
N LEU A 86 -8.28 -11.65 -10.81
CA LEU A 86 -7.07 -12.28 -10.29
C LEU A 86 -7.34 -13.03 -8.98
N LEU A 87 -8.12 -12.45 -8.07
CA LEU A 87 -8.38 -13.03 -6.74
C LEU A 87 -9.30 -14.25 -6.79
N VAL A 88 -10.29 -14.27 -7.69
CA VAL A 88 -11.22 -15.41 -7.85
C VAL A 88 -10.73 -16.46 -8.82
N GLY A 89 -9.71 -16.12 -9.62
CA GLY A 89 -9.10 -17.01 -10.61
C GLY A 89 -8.15 -18.04 -9.98
N PRO A 90 -7.66 -18.99 -10.80
CA PRO A 90 -6.60 -19.88 -10.37
C PRO A 90 -5.31 -19.09 -10.10
N LEU A 91 -4.47 -19.62 -9.20
CA LEU A 91 -3.13 -19.07 -9.00
C LEU A 91 -2.35 -19.12 -10.34
N PRO A 92 -1.66 -18.04 -10.72
CA PRO A 92 -0.86 -18.03 -11.93
C PRO A 92 0.35 -18.95 -11.78
N ASP A 93 0.84 -19.46 -12.90
CA ASP A 93 2.07 -20.24 -12.94
C ASP A 93 3.26 -19.40 -12.45
N GLU A 94 4.18 -20.05 -11.73
CA GLU A 94 5.38 -19.37 -11.25
C GLU A 94 6.32 -19.05 -12.41
N GLY A 95 6.75 -17.79 -12.49
CA GLY A 95 7.79 -17.41 -13.45
C GLY A 95 9.16 -17.94 -13.04
N GLU A 96 9.99 -18.31 -14.02
CA GLU A 96 11.32 -18.91 -13.81
C GLU A 96 12.26 -18.07 -12.91
N THR A 97 12.04 -16.76 -12.83
CA THR A 97 12.85 -15.81 -12.05
C THR A 97 12.05 -15.07 -10.98
N CYS A 98 10.91 -15.61 -10.57
CA CYS A 98 10.00 -15.00 -9.60
C CYS A 98 10.62 -14.96 -8.18
N LYS A 99 11.24 -13.83 -7.81
CA LYS A 99 11.83 -13.62 -6.47
C LYS A 99 10.81 -13.76 -5.34
N TRP A 100 9.56 -13.36 -5.58
CA TRP A 100 8.48 -13.48 -4.58
C TRP A 100 8.06 -14.93 -4.37
N CYS A 101 8.07 -15.75 -5.42
CA CYS A 101 7.79 -17.18 -5.34
C CYS A 101 8.90 -17.88 -4.54
N ALA A 102 10.17 -17.56 -4.83
CA ALA A 102 11.30 -18.05 -4.03
C ALA A 102 11.20 -17.64 -2.55
N TYR A 103 10.77 -16.40 -2.27
CA TYR A 103 10.51 -15.94 -0.90
C TYR A 103 9.36 -16.71 -0.23
N ARG A 104 8.25 -16.93 -0.94
CA ARG A 104 7.10 -17.72 -0.44
C ARG A 104 7.52 -19.15 -0.09
N HIS A 105 8.17 -19.85 -1.02
CA HIS A 105 8.69 -21.21 -0.78
C HIS A 105 9.60 -21.26 0.44
N LYS A 106 10.48 -20.26 0.58
CA LYS A 106 11.34 -20.19 1.76
C LYS A 106 10.56 -19.97 3.06
N GLY A 107 9.53 -19.13 3.01
CA GLY A 107 8.60 -18.93 4.12
C GLY A 107 7.86 -20.20 4.50
N GLU A 108 7.39 -20.97 3.52
CA GLU A 108 6.71 -22.25 3.73
C GLU A 108 7.63 -23.27 4.41
N GLU A 109 8.88 -23.41 3.95
CA GLU A 109 9.89 -24.25 4.63
C GLU A 109 10.02 -23.84 6.11
N ILE A 110 10.24 -22.55 6.38
CA ILE A 110 10.51 -22.05 7.74
C ILE A 110 9.27 -22.19 8.64
N ALA A 111 8.09 -21.82 8.15
CA ALA A 111 6.85 -21.83 8.93
C ALA A 111 6.37 -23.25 9.22
N HIS A 112 6.60 -24.21 8.31
CA HIS A 112 6.17 -25.59 8.47
C HIS A 112 7.23 -26.51 9.11
N HIS A 113 8.43 -26.02 9.42
CA HIS A 113 9.40 -26.70 10.30
C HIS A 113 9.04 -26.67 11.80
N LEU A 114 7.85 -26.18 12.17
CA LEU A 114 7.24 -26.38 13.50
C LEU A 114 6.49 -27.73 13.64
N GLN A 115 6.75 -28.72 12.78
CA GLN A 115 6.35 -30.11 13.03
C GLN A 115 7.33 -30.83 13.96
N SER A 116 7.41 -30.34 15.20
CA SER A 116 7.57 -31.14 16.42
C SER A 116 7.49 -30.24 17.65
N LEU A 117 6.36 -29.56 17.87
CA LEU A 117 6.03 -29.21 19.25
C LEU A 117 5.63 -30.52 19.96
N PRO A 118 6.24 -30.86 21.11
CA PRO A 118 5.82 -32.02 21.87
C PRO A 118 4.33 -31.90 22.18
N THR A 119 3.58 -32.98 21.98
CA THR A 119 2.26 -33.16 22.60
C THR A 119 2.48 -33.19 24.11
N GLY A 120 2.42 -32.04 24.75
CA GLY A 120 2.63 -31.86 26.18
C GLY A 120 1.70 -30.79 26.71
N ASP A 121 0.62 -31.27 27.32
CA ASP A 121 -0.40 -30.65 28.17
C ASP A 121 -1.15 -29.42 27.65
N GLU A 122 -2.49 -29.53 27.65
CA GLU A 122 -3.42 -28.45 27.38
C GLU A 122 -3.08 -27.20 28.23
N PRO A 123 -2.98 -26.00 27.62
CA PRO A 123 -2.94 -24.77 28.39
C PRO A 123 -4.26 -24.57 29.12
N PRO A 124 -4.25 -24.13 30.40
CA PRO A 124 -5.46 -24.08 31.19
C PRO A 124 -6.29 -22.86 30.79
N PHE A 125 -7.36 -23.09 30.03
CA PHE A 125 -8.56 -22.25 30.03
C PHE A 125 -9.80 -23.12 29.86
#